data_AF-A0A0B1SDP8-F1
#
_entry.id   AF-A0A0B1SDP8-F1
#
_cell.length_a   1.000
_cell.length_b   1.000
_cell.length_c   1.000
_cell.angle_alpha   90.00
_cell.angle_beta   90.00
_cell.angle_gamma   90.00
#
_symmetry.space_group_name_H-M   'P 1'
#
loop_
_entity.id
_entity.type
_entity.pdbx_description
1 polymer ?
#
loop_
_entity_poly.entity_id
_entity_poly.type
_entity_poly.pdbx_seq_one_letter_code
_entity_poly.pdbx_strand_id
1 'polypeptide(L)'
;MWPILVLLAVLSCEGAKVYQMPLTKIDSPRVTMMRSGVWAKFLKNRNAERMKMTKTANDFKQRVSVRKTICFIVKYARQVVLRILFHIISRMMGFEGEL
;
A
#
# COMPACT_ATOMS: atom_id res chain seq x y z
N MET A 1 25.87 47.83 32.59
CA MET A 1 25.23 46.49 32.74
C MET A 1 23.71 46.57 32.86
N TRP A 2 23.15 47.51 33.62
CA TRP A 2 21.69 47.72 33.79
C TRP A 2 20.83 47.98 32.53
N PRO A 3 21.26 48.75 31.50
CA PRO A 3 20.36 49.10 30.40
C PRO A 3 19.97 47.90 29.52
N ILE A 4 20.84 46.89 29.44
CA ILE A 4 20.62 45.68 28.64
C ILE A 4 19.51 44.81 29.27
N LEU A 5 19.46 44.75 30.60
CA LEU A 5 18.44 43.98 31.33
C LEU A 5 17.04 44.58 31.15
N VAL A 6 16.95 45.91 31.13
CA VAL A 6 15.68 46.63 30.89
C VAL A 6 15.17 46.36 29.47
N LEU A 7 16.06 46.36 28.48
CA LEU A 7 15.69 46.06 27.09
C LEU A 7 15.17 44.62 26.92
N LEU A 8 15.84 43.65 27.54
CA LEU A 8 15.39 42.26 27.52
C LEU A 8 14.02 42.08 28.17
N ALA A 9 13.77 42.77 29.29
CA ALA A 9 12.50 42.70 30.01
C ALA A 9 11.32 43.22 29.17
N VAL A 10 11.51 44.31 28.42
CA VAL A 10 10.48 44.87 27.54
C VAL A 10 10.18 43.93 26.36
N LEU A 11 11.22 43.33 25.77
CA LEU A 11 11.07 42.38 24.66
C LEU A 11 10.35 41.08 25.09
N SER A 12 10.55 40.62 26.33
CA SER A 12 9.82 39.48 26.88
C SER A 12 8.36 39.78 27.25
N CYS A 13 7.98 41.06 27.33
CA CYS A 13 6.62 41.51 27.64
C CYS A 13 5.74 41.70 26.40
N GLU A 14 6.27 41.56 25.17
CA GLU A 14 5.44 41.35 23.97
C GLU A 14 4.80 39.97 24.07
N GLY A 15 3.77 39.91 24.92
CA GLY A 15 3.01 38.71 25.21
C GLY A 15 2.56 38.07 23.92
N ALA A 16 2.83 36.77 23.82
CA ALA A 16 2.38 35.89 22.76
C ALA A 16 0.91 36.23 22.42
N LYS A 17 0.72 36.98 21.33
CA LYS A 17 -0.60 37.38 20.87
C LYS A 17 -1.25 36.12 20.28
N VAL A 18 -1.94 35.35 21.11
CA VAL A 18 -2.61 34.12 20.70
C VAL A 18 -3.70 34.50 19.71
N TYR A 19 -3.44 34.24 18.43
CA TYR A 19 -4.39 34.47 17.36
C TYR A 19 -5.56 33.48 17.51
N GLN A 20 -6.71 33.96 17.98
CA GLN A 20 -7.94 33.18 17.98
C GLN A 20 -8.58 33.26 16.60
N MET A 21 -8.48 32.17 15.84
CA MET A 21 -9.14 32.07 14.55
C MET A 21 -10.61 31.62 14.76
N PRO A 22 -11.60 32.39 14.29
CA PRO A 22 -12.99 31.99 14.42
C PRO A 22 -13.27 30.77 13.55
N LEU A 23 -13.66 29.65 14.18
CA LEU A 23 -14.18 28.49 13.46
C LEU A 23 -15.67 28.68 13.16
N THR A 24 -16.02 28.66 11.89
CA THR A 24 -17.42 28.60 11.46
C THR A 24 -17.86 27.15 11.34
N LYS A 25 -19.09 26.87 11.80
CA LYS A 25 -19.67 25.53 11.67
C LYS A 25 -20.18 25.35 10.25
N ILE A 26 -19.43 24.60 9.44
CA ILE A 26 -19.84 24.19 8.09
C ILE A 26 -20.43 22.78 8.17
N ASP A 27 -21.61 22.60 7.59
CA ASP A 27 -22.22 21.28 7.52
C ASP A 27 -21.42 20.36 6.60
N SER A 28 -21.17 19.13 7.08
CA SER A 28 -20.50 18.13 6.26
C SER A 28 -21.36 17.75 5.05
N PRO A 29 -20.75 17.40 3.90
CA PRO A 29 -21.49 16.96 2.72
C PRO A 29 -22.48 15.82 3.01
N ARG A 30 -22.16 14.93 3.96
CA ARG A 30 -23.06 13.87 4.42
C ARG A 30 -24.35 14.44 5.02
N VAL A 31 -24.24 15.42 5.91
CA VAL A 31 -25.40 16.05 6.56
C VAL A 31 -26.29 16.73 5.52
N THR A 32 -25.70 17.43 4.55
CA THR A 32 -26.42 18.02 3.42
C THR A 32 -27.14 16.95 2.58
N MET A 33 -26.48 15.82 2.30
CA MET A 33 -27.08 14.70 1.56
C MET A 33 -28.18 13.97 2.34
N MET A 34 -28.07 13.89 3.67
CA MET A 34 -29.11 13.31 4.52
C MET A 34 -30.35 14.21 4.55
N ARG A 35 -30.17 15.54 4.67
CA ARG A 35 -31.29 16.50 4.62
C ARG A 35 -32.01 16.50 3.27
N SER A 36 -31.27 16.35 2.17
CA SER A 36 -31.84 16.26 0.82
C SER A 36 -32.34 14.85 0.45
N GLY A 37 -32.19 13.85 1.33
CA GLY A 37 -32.64 12.47 1.09
C GLY A 37 -31.80 11.66 0.08
N VAL A 38 -30.75 12.24 -0.51
CA VAL A 38 -29.93 11.58 -1.55
C VAL A 38 -28.83 10.68 -0.99
N TRP A 39 -28.60 10.69 0.33
CA TRP A 39 -27.55 9.94 1.00
C TRP A 39 -27.58 8.43 0.70
N ALA A 40 -28.76 7.82 0.69
CA ALA A 40 -28.90 6.38 0.43
C ALA A 40 -28.46 6.00 -0.99
N LYS A 41 -28.82 6.81 -1.99
CA LYS A 41 -28.41 6.62 -3.39
C LYS A 41 -26.89 6.77 -3.55
N PHE A 42 -26.31 7.78 -2.91
CA PHE A 42 -24.88 8.00 -2.90
C PHE A 42 -24.12 6.81 -2.29
N LEU A 43 -24.58 6.30 -1.14
CA LEU A 43 -23.98 5.13 -0.48
C LEU A 43 -24.04 3.89 -1.36
N LYS A 44 -25.17 3.63 -2.03
CA LYS A 44 -25.33 2.49 -2.93
C LYS A 44 -24.30 2.54 -4.06
N ASN A 45 -24.14 3.70 -4.70
CA ASN A 45 -23.17 3.88 -5.78
C ASN A 45 -21.72 3.71 -5.29
N ARG A 46 -21.37 4.36 -4.18
CA ARG A 46 -20.04 4.25 -3.57
C ARG A 46 -19.70 2.81 -3.17
N ASN A 47 -20.66 2.06 -2.64
CA ASN A 47 -20.45 0.67 -2.29
C ASN A 47 -20.30 -0.21 -3.55
N ALA A 48 -21.07 0.05 -4.61
CA ALA A 48 -20.90 -0.65 -5.89
C ALA A 48 -19.50 -0.42 -6.48
N GLU A 49 -18.97 0.80 -6.39
CA GLU A 49 -17.60 1.11 -6.83
C GLU A 49 -16.55 0.38 -5.99
N ARG A 50 -16.71 0.38 -4.66
CA ARG A 50 -15.81 -0.37 -3.77
C ARG A 50 -15.78 -1.86 -4.11
N MET A 51 -16.93 -2.46 -4.41
CA MET A 51 -17.02 -3.87 -4.80
C MET A 51 -16.32 -4.16 -6.14
N LYS A 52 -16.35 -3.21 -7.10
CA LYS A 52 -15.61 -3.35 -8.37
C LYS A 52 -14.10 -3.32 -8.14
N MET A 53 -13.63 -2.41 -7.28
CA MET A 53 -12.22 -2.30 -6.94
C MET A 53 -11.71 -3.54 -6.22
N THR A 54 -12.46 -4.07 -5.24
CA THR A 54 -12.07 -5.30 -4.53
C THR A 54 -12.03 -6.51 -5.46
N LYS A 55 -12.99 -6.64 -6.39
CA LYS A 55 -12.97 -7.70 -7.41
C LYS A 55 -11.73 -7.63 -8.28
N THR A 56 -11.36 -6.43 -8.73
CA THR A 56 -10.17 -6.21 -9.58
C THR A 56 -8.88 -6.54 -8.81
N ALA A 57 -8.78 -6.12 -7.55
CA ALA A 57 -7.63 -6.43 -6.70
C ALA A 57 -7.50 -7.94 -6.44
N ASN A 58 -8.62 -8.63 -6.23
CA ASN A 58 -8.64 -10.08 -6.03
C ASN A 58 -8.26 -10.85 -7.30
N ASP A 59 -8.76 -10.44 -8.47
CA ASP A 59 -8.37 -11.03 -9.76
C ASP A 59 -6.86 -10.83 -10.02
N PHE A 60 -6.34 -9.64 -9.76
CA PHE A 60 -4.90 -9.39 -9.86
C PHE A 60 -4.09 -10.29 -8.92
N LYS A 61 -4.50 -10.39 -7.65
CA LYS A 61 -3.85 -11.27 -6.66
C LYS A 61 -3.87 -12.73 -7.11
N GLN A 62 -4.99 -13.19 -7.66
CA GLN A 62 -5.13 -14.54 -8.18
C GLN A 62 -4.20 -14.78 -9.37
N ARG A 63 -4.17 -13.89 -10.36
CA ARG A 63 -3.27 -13.99 -11.52
C ARG A 63 -1.79 -14.01 -11.12
N VAL A 64 -1.40 -13.17 -10.17
CA VAL A 64 -0.02 -13.14 -9.65
C VAL A 64 0.31 -14.46 -8.94
N SER A 65 -0.60 -14.99 -8.13
CA SER A 65 -0.42 -16.29 -7.46
C SER A 65 -0.25 -17.43 -8.47
N VAL A 66 -1.16 -17.54 -9.43
CA VAL A 66 -1.12 -18.57 -10.48
C VAL A 66 0.17 -18.46 -11.30
N ARG A 67 0.57 -17.24 -11.70
CA ARG A 67 1.83 -17.01 -12.44
C ARG A 67 3.06 -17.49 -11.66
N LYS A 68 3.10 -17.24 -10.34
CA LYS A 68 4.19 -17.72 -9.48
C LYS A 68 4.24 -19.24 -9.44
N THR A 69 3.09 -19.89 -9.25
CA THR A 69 3.00 -21.36 -9.25
C THR A 69 3.43 -21.96 -10.59
N ILE A 70 2.95 -21.41 -11.71
CA ILE A 70 3.37 -21.87 -13.04
C ILE A 70 4.88 -21.69 -13.25
N CYS A 71 5.43 -20.53 -12.88
CA CYS A 71 6.87 -20.29 -13.00
C CYS A 71 7.68 -21.29 -12.17
N PHE A 72 7.20 -21.64 -10.98
CA PHE A 72 7.84 -22.64 -10.12
C PHE A 72 7.82 -24.03 -10.79
N ILE A 73 6.66 -24.47 -11.29
CA ILE A 73 6.51 -25.76 -11.99
C ILE A 73 7.44 -25.83 -13.21
N VAL A 74 7.46 -24.78 -14.03
CA VAL A 74 8.31 -24.73 -15.24
C VAL A 74 9.79 -24.77 -14.87
N LYS A 75 10.21 -24.02 -13.84
CA LYS A 75 11.60 -24.06 -13.35
C LYS A 75 11.97 -25.45 -12.83
N TYR A 76 11.11 -26.06 -12.04
CA TYR A 76 11.33 -27.39 -11.47
C TYR A 76 11.42 -28.46 -12.57
N ALA A 77 10.48 -28.48 -13.52
CA ALA A 77 10.50 -29.41 -14.64
C ALA A 77 11.80 -29.30 -15.46
N ARG A 78 12.23 -28.07 -15.76
CA ARG A 78 13.52 -27.83 -16.44
C ARG A 78 14.69 -28.41 -15.65
N GLN A 79 14.72 -28.22 -14.33
CA GLN A 79 15.79 -28.72 -13.47
C GLN A 79 15.83 -30.25 -13.43
N VAL A 80 14.67 -30.92 -13.35
CA VAL A 80 14.57 -32.39 -13.37
C VAL A 80 15.06 -32.95 -14.69
N VAL A 81 14.63 -32.38 -15.82
CA VAL A 81 15.06 -32.80 -17.16
C VAL A 81 16.57 -32.68 -17.32
N LEU A 82 17.14 -31.54 -16.90
CA LEU A 82 18.59 -31.34 -16.93
C LEU A 82 19.35 -32.37 -16.06
N ARG A 83 18.83 -32.71 -14.88
CA ARG A 83 19.44 -33.68 -13.98
C ARG A 83 19.39 -35.11 -14.53
N ILE A 84 18.27 -35.50 -15.16
CA ILE A 84 18.12 -36.80 -15.82
C ILE A 84 19.08 -36.89 -17.01
N LEU A 85 19.12 -35.88 -17.87
CA LEU A 85 20.06 -35.81 -19.01
C LEU A 85 21.51 -35.91 -18.55
N PHE A 86 21.89 -35.17 -17.52
CA PHE A 86 23.24 -35.25 -16.94
C PHE A 86 23.56 -36.67 -16.49
N HIS A 87 22.66 -37.32 -15.75
CA HIS A 87 22.86 -38.69 -15.29
C HIS A 87 22.98 -39.71 -16.44
N ILE A 88 22.15 -39.59 -17.48
CA ILE A 88 22.22 -40.45 -18.68
C ILE A 88 23.57 -40.25 -19.40
N ILE A 89 23.99 -39.01 -19.62
CA ILE A 89 25.25 -38.69 -20.30
C ILE A 89 26.45 -39.20 -19.50
N SER A 90 26.49 -38.98 -18.18
CA SER A 90 27.54 -39.53 -17.31
C SER A 90 27.62 -41.05 -17.39
N ARG A 91 26.48 -41.74 -17.43
CA ARG A 91 26.41 -43.19 -17.57
C ARG A 91 26.89 -43.68 -18.94
N MET A 92 26.62 -42.94 -20.03
CA MET A 92 27.10 -43.29 -21.37
C MET A 92 28.60 -43.04 -21.56
N MET A 93 29.16 -42.01 -20.92
CA MET A 93 30.58 -41.67 -21.05
C MET A 93 31.51 -42.50 -20.16
N GLY A 94 31.00 -43.52 -19.46
CA GLY A 94 31.82 -44.38 -18.61
C GLY A 94 32.48 -43.63 -17.44
N PHE A 95 31.94 -42.47 -17.05
CA PHE A 95 32.36 -41.71 -15.88
C PHE A 95 31.78 -42.38 -14.62
N GLU A 96 32.22 -43.61 -14.34
CA GLU A 96 32.19 -44.12 -12.97
C GLU A 96 33.26 -43.35 -12.21
N GLY A 97 32.86 -42.28 -11.51
CA GLY A 97 33.72 -41.63 -10.54
C GLY A 97 33.88 -42.54 -9.33
N GLU A 98 35.11 -42.97 -9.04
CA GLU A 98 35.52 -43.11 -7.65
C GLU A 98 35.41 -41.73 -6.98
N LEU A 99 34.59 -41.68 -5.93
CA LEU A 99 34.47 -40.66 -4.86
C LEU A 99 34.03 -39.24 -5.25
#